data_AF-B6HHU7-F1
#
_entry.id   AF-B6HHU7-F1
#
_cell.length_a   1.000
_cell.length_b   1.000
_cell.length_c   1.000
_cell.angle_alpha   90.00
_cell.angle_beta   90.00
_cell.angle_gamma   90.00
#
_symmetry.space_group_name_H-M   'P 1'
#
loop_
_entity.id
_entity.type
_entity.pdbx_description
1 polymer ?
#
loop_
_entity_poly.entity_id
_entity_poly.type
_entity_poly.pdbx_seq_one_letter_code
_entity_poly.pdbx_strand_id
1 'polypeptide(L)'
;MAKPTLEGLPTELLILILLEIPDLASLKSIVLSSPIFHQAYLPVRQEALCGIVKNQWGVLLADAIAATRSRGLLFSTHKHEAIALLDTWRRKEEIRDLSLGSSIPIDEPNSLEEILHVLYLHKVFRFFLCDFAKNFPRPPWMESDEWETSVIPIELSQTEKHRILRALCRLQTYQNIFGSPESRDEEVCKNNYWTDNVKPSEPCHKEAYRVFFVPMPPWEFHEIGCVWKYFTTKFDPIYKEMTASLRDLVEKHISKDDYPCFELLPEDVRPPAGGLETFHSLQNLPYQSESLASMGPDFVYRLLHGTPLMQRDMVILNSRDGALGCFPLWGLMEEDKLPFLYPADRHAVRDYEQFWSTLPSVEQPNLGWKRLYLLREPDTQGTLEDVVDLEHPDVNTWRPGLTIFDDERLTAWKAPLSEYRPY
;
A
#
# COMPACT_ATOMS: atom_id res chain seq x y z
N MET A 1 -16.48 -8.09 55.26
CA MET A 1 -15.30 -7.56 54.53
C MET A 1 -15.72 -7.39 53.08
N ALA A 2 -15.63 -6.18 52.53
CA ALA A 2 -15.87 -5.98 51.09
C ALA A 2 -14.79 -6.75 50.31
N LYS A 3 -15.20 -7.53 49.30
CA LYS A 3 -14.22 -8.15 48.40
C LYS A 3 -13.50 -7.03 47.66
N PRO A 4 -12.15 -7.00 47.63
CA PRO A 4 -11.44 -6.03 46.82
C PRO A 4 -11.85 -6.24 45.36
N THR A 5 -12.40 -5.20 44.74
CA THR A 5 -12.73 -5.17 43.32
C THR A 5 -11.74 -4.25 42.62
N LEU A 6 -11.47 -4.51 41.33
CA LEU A 6 -10.66 -3.62 40.48
C LEU A 6 -11.23 -2.19 40.47
N GLU A 7 -12.55 -2.05 40.57
CA GLU A 7 -13.27 -0.79 40.66
C GLU A 7 -13.02 0.01 41.95
N GLY A 8 -12.51 -0.64 43.01
CA GLY A 8 -12.15 0.01 44.26
C GLY A 8 -10.71 0.56 44.28
N LEU A 9 -9.96 0.44 43.18
CA LEU A 9 -8.63 1.00 43.07
C LEU A 9 -8.67 2.53 42.94
N PRO A 10 -7.66 3.25 43.45
CA PRO A 10 -7.48 4.68 43.16
C PRO A 10 -7.39 4.94 41.64
N THR A 11 -7.90 6.09 41.22
CA THR A 11 -7.93 6.51 39.80
C THR A 11 -6.55 6.45 39.15
N GLU A 12 -5.49 6.76 39.89
CA GLU A 12 -4.10 6.71 39.42
C GLU A 12 -3.68 5.29 39.03
N LEU A 13 -4.09 4.27 39.80
CA LEU A 13 -3.82 2.87 39.46
C LEU A 13 -4.66 2.41 38.26
N LEU A 14 -5.90 2.89 38.14
CA LEU A 14 -6.73 2.62 36.97
C LEU A 14 -6.13 3.21 35.70
N ILE A 15 -5.59 4.43 35.78
CA ILE A 15 -4.87 5.08 34.68
C ILE A 15 -3.65 4.26 34.28
N LEU A 16 -2.81 3.84 35.24
CA LEU A 16 -1.65 3.00 34.94
C LEU A 16 -2.05 1.69 34.24
N ILE A 17 -3.12 1.04 34.70
CA ILE A 17 -3.66 -0.16 34.03
C ILE A 17 -4.05 0.16 32.59
N LEU A 18 -4.75 1.27 32.35
CA LEU A 18 -5.22 1.67 31.01
C LEU A 18 -4.06 1.98 30.04
N LEU A 19 -2.96 2.57 30.54
CA LEU A 19 -1.79 2.91 29.74
C LEU A 19 -0.94 1.67 29.37
N GLU A 20 -0.99 0.61 30.16
CA GLU A 20 -0.25 -0.64 29.92
C GLU A 20 -1.00 -1.63 29.00
N ILE A 21 -2.20 -1.29 28.53
CA ILE A 21 -2.97 -2.18 27.65
C ILE A 21 -2.36 -2.20 26.24
N PRO A 22 -1.99 -3.39 25.71
CA PRO A 22 -1.22 -3.47 24.47
C PRO A 22 -2.05 -3.31 23.20
N ASP A 23 -3.38 -3.50 23.27
CA ASP A 23 -4.23 -3.56 22.09
C ASP A 23 -5.62 -2.91 22.27
N LEU A 24 -6.19 -2.50 21.13
CA LEU A 24 -7.45 -1.77 21.09
C LEU A 24 -8.65 -2.60 21.55
N ALA A 25 -8.64 -3.92 21.34
CA ALA A 25 -9.76 -4.78 21.72
C ALA A 25 -9.82 -4.92 23.25
N SER A 26 -8.68 -5.17 23.89
CA SER A 26 -8.54 -5.21 25.35
C SER A 26 -8.91 -3.86 25.99
N LEU A 27 -8.44 -2.75 25.40
CA LEU A 27 -8.75 -1.40 25.88
C LEU A 27 -10.25 -1.13 25.78
N LYS A 28 -10.87 -1.47 24.66
CA LYS A 28 -12.32 -1.33 24.47
C LYS A 28 -13.09 -2.17 25.48
N SER A 29 -12.69 -3.43 25.69
CA SER A 29 -13.35 -4.33 26.64
C SER A 29 -13.30 -3.79 28.08
N ILE A 30 -12.14 -3.32 28.56
CA ILE A 30 -12.02 -2.81 29.93
C ILE A 30 -12.82 -1.51 30.12
N VAL A 31 -12.75 -0.59 29.14
CA VAL A 31 -13.43 0.70 29.19
C VAL A 31 -14.95 0.52 29.18
N LEU A 32 -15.46 -0.45 28.43
CA LEU A 32 -16.89 -0.76 28.37
C LEU A 32 -17.38 -1.62 29.54
N SER A 33 -16.48 -2.28 30.28
CA SER A 33 -16.85 -3.17 31.39
C SER A 33 -17.33 -2.43 32.63
N SER A 34 -16.92 -1.17 32.82
CA SER A 34 -17.22 -0.41 34.04
C SER A 34 -17.25 1.10 33.78
N PRO A 35 -18.22 1.84 34.35
CA PRO A 35 -18.25 3.29 34.31
C PRO A 35 -17.01 3.95 34.93
N ILE A 36 -16.38 3.32 35.93
CA ILE A 36 -15.21 3.87 36.62
C ILE A 36 -13.98 3.82 35.70
N PHE A 37 -13.78 2.70 35.00
CA PHE A 37 -12.74 2.60 33.97
C PHE A 37 -13.00 3.57 32.81
N HIS A 38 -14.26 3.74 32.40
CA HIS A 38 -14.60 4.75 31.39
C HIS A 38 -14.23 6.17 31.85
N GLN A 39 -14.55 6.55 33.09
CA GLN A 39 -14.19 7.85 33.65
C GLN A 39 -12.67 8.04 33.77
N ALA A 40 -11.94 7.01 34.19
CA ALA A 40 -10.47 7.04 34.27
C ALA A 40 -9.80 7.10 32.88
N TYR A 41 -10.45 6.58 31.84
CA TYR A 41 -9.95 6.58 30.47
C TYR A 41 -10.08 7.93 29.76
N LEU A 42 -11.17 8.67 29.97
CA LEU A 42 -11.39 9.97 29.30
C LEU A 42 -10.19 10.93 29.37
N PRO A 43 -9.55 11.17 30.53
CA PRO A 43 -8.41 12.10 30.62
C PRO A 43 -7.14 11.58 29.93
N VAL A 44 -6.96 10.27 29.81
CA VAL A 44 -5.74 9.64 29.24
C VAL A 44 -5.98 8.99 27.88
N ARG A 45 -7.15 9.23 27.27
CA ARG A 45 -7.56 8.59 26.01
C ARG A 45 -6.53 8.73 24.90
N GLN A 46 -6.00 9.94 24.72
CA GLN A 46 -5.02 10.21 23.67
C GLN A 46 -3.72 9.45 23.93
N GLU A 47 -3.24 9.45 25.17
CA GLU A 47 -1.99 8.78 25.57
C GLU A 47 -2.11 7.26 25.43
N ALA A 48 -3.19 6.66 25.95
CA ALA A 48 -3.44 5.22 25.86
C ALA A 48 -3.52 4.75 24.39
N LEU A 49 -4.26 5.49 23.54
CA LEU A 49 -4.37 5.14 22.12
C LEU A 49 -3.05 5.36 21.37
N CYS A 50 -2.27 6.39 21.73
CA CYS A 50 -0.95 6.62 21.16
C CYS A 50 0.01 5.47 21.52
N GLY A 51 -0.01 4.99 22.76
CA GLY A 51 0.75 3.80 23.18
C GLY A 51 0.41 2.57 22.34
N ILE A 52 -0.87 2.30 22.10
CA ILE A 52 -1.31 1.21 21.22
C ILE A 52 -0.80 1.38 19.78
N VAL A 53 -0.88 2.60 19.23
CA VAL A 53 -0.36 2.90 17.88
C VAL A 53 1.15 2.62 17.80
N LYS A 54 1.92 3.08 18.78
CA LYS A 54 3.37 2.83 18.85
C LYS A 54 3.68 1.33 18.89
N ASN A 55 2.92 0.57 19.68
CA ASN A 55 3.08 -0.88 19.78
C ASN A 55 2.70 -1.63 18.50
N GLN A 56 1.67 -1.18 17.79
CA GLN A 56 1.19 -1.82 16.56
C GLN A 56 2.15 -1.63 15.38
N TRP A 57 2.71 -0.43 15.24
CA TRP A 57 3.54 -0.08 14.09
C TRP A 57 5.04 -0.24 14.35
N GLY A 58 5.49 -0.10 15.59
CA GLY A 58 6.90 -0.12 15.95
C GLY A 58 7.72 0.82 15.04
N VAL A 59 8.73 0.25 14.39
CA VAL A 59 9.63 0.97 13.47
C VAL A 59 8.93 1.55 12.23
N LEU A 60 7.74 1.05 11.86
CA LEU A 60 6.97 1.52 10.70
C LEU A 60 6.03 2.70 11.03
N LEU A 61 6.04 3.20 12.27
CA LEU A 61 5.15 4.30 12.68
C LEU A 61 5.32 5.54 11.80
N ALA A 62 6.55 5.90 11.46
CA ALA A 62 6.83 7.05 10.60
C ALA A 62 6.24 6.88 9.17
N ASP A 63 6.30 5.67 8.60
CA ASP A 63 5.69 5.36 7.31
C ASP A 63 4.16 5.44 7.38
N ALA A 64 3.54 4.97 8.48
CA ALA A 64 2.10 5.05 8.70
C ALA A 64 1.62 6.50 8.91
N ILE A 65 2.42 7.34 9.57
CA ILE A 65 2.16 8.77 9.73
C ILE A 65 2.29 9.49 8.39
N ALA A 66 3.32 9.20 7.58
CA ALA A 66 3.45 9.77 6.25
C ALA A 66 2.25 9.41 5.36
N ALA A 67 1.77 8.17 5.42
CA ALA A 67 0.56 7.74 4.72
C ALA A 67 -0.70 8.46 5.23
N THR A 68 -0.77 8.78 6.52
CA THR A 68 -1.90 9.51 7.12
C THR A 68 -1.88 10.99 6.74
N ARG A 69 -0.74 11.66 6.91
CA ARG A 69 -0.55 13.10 6.67
C ARG A 69 -0.54 13.48 5.19
N SER A 70 -0.23 12.55 4.30
CA SER A 70 -0.28 12.78 2.84
C SER A 70 -1.71 12.85 2.30
N ARG A 71 -2.72 12.42 3.06
CA ARG A 71 -4.11 12.38 2.60
C ARG A 71 -4.58 13.76 2.12
N GLY A 72 -4.99 13.84 0.85
CA GLY A 72 -5.47 15.08 0.23
C GLY A 72 -4.37 15.96 -0.37
N LEU A 73 -3.09 15.62 -0.23
CA LEU A 73 -1.96 16.36 -0.80
C LEU A 73 -1.73 16.04 -2.28
N LEU A 74 -2.72 16.29 -3.13
CA LEU A 74 -2.57 16.11 -4.57
C LEU A 74 -1.41 16.96 -5.10
N PHE A 75 -0.44 16.32 -5.74
CA PHE A 75 0.80 16.97 -6.16
C PHE A 75 0.56 18.13 -7.14
N SER A 76 -0.48 18.06 -7.98
CA SER A 76 -0.83 19.15 -8.91
C SER A 76 -1.21 20.46 -8.21
N THR A 77 -1.75 20.40 -6.98
CA THR A 77 -2.24 21.58 -6.24
C THR A 77 -1.45 21.88 -4.97
N HIS A 78 -0.81 20.88 -4.36
CA HIS A 78 -0.10 20.97 -3.08
C HIS A 78 1.36 20.50 -3.20
N LYS A 79 2.02 20.82 -4.31
CA LYS A 79 3.38 20.38 -4.62
C LYS A 79 4.38 20.66 -3.50
N HIS A 80 4.34 21.87 -2.94
CA HIS A 80 5.30 22.27 -1.90
C HIS A 80 5.07 21.53 -0.59
N GLU A 81 3.80 21.37 -0.17
CA GLU A 81 3.43 20.62 1.03
C GLU A 81 3.77 19.14 0.88
N ALA A 82 3.52 18.55 -0.29
CA ALA A 82 3.88 17.17 -0.60
C ALA A 82 5.39 16.95 -0.53
N ILE A 83 6.20 17.80 -1.16
CA ILE A 83 7.67 17.72 -1.09
C ILE A 83 8.16 17.89 0.35
N ALA A 84 7.63 18.87 1.10
CA ALA A 84 8.01 19.09 2.49
C ALA A 84 7.71 17.87 3.38
N LEU A 85 6.55 17.22 3.17
CA LEU A 85 6.18 16.00 3.87
C LEU A 85 7.14 14.84 3.55
N LEU A 86 7.49 14.66 2.26
CA LEU A 86 8.42 13.60 1.83
C LEU A 86 9.85 13.84 2.33
N ASP A 87 10.31 15.09 2.30
CA ASP A 87 11.61 15.48 2.88
C ASP A 87 11.65 15.24 4.39
N THR A 88 10.57 15.58 5.09
CA THR A 88 10.44 15.35 6.53
C THR A 88 10.46 13.84 6.86
N TRP A 89 9.75 13.04 6.06
CA TRP A 89 9.71 11.58 6.24
C TRP A 89 11.07 10.92 5.98
N ARG A 90 11.75 11.24 4.87
CA ARG A 90 13.05 10.62 4.55
C ARG A 90 14.17 11.06 5.50
N ARG A 91 14.12 12.29 6.00
CA ARG A 91 15.13 12.87 6.92
C ARG A 91 14.75 12.75 8.40
N LYS A 92 13.78 11.90 8.74
CA LYS A 92 13.25 11.76 10.11
C LYS A 92 14.35 11.52 11.15
N GLU A 93 15.38 10.75 10.81
CA GLU A 93 16.50 10.46 11.72
C GLU A 93 17.41 11.68 11.91
N GLU A 94 17.82 12.33 10.81
CA GLU A 94 18.60 13.58 10.88
C GLU A 94 17.86 14.64 11.69
N ILE A 95 16.56 14.81 11.45
CA ILE A 95 15.76 15.81 12.15
C ILE A 95 15.65 15.44 13.63
N ARG A 96 15.42 14.15 13.96
CA ARG A 96 15.38 13.69 15.35
C ARG A 96 16.68 14.01 16.09
N ASP A 97 17.82 13.75 15.46
CA ASP A 97 19.14 13.98 16.05
C ASP A 97 19.45 15.48 16.23
N LEU A 98 18.97 16.33 15.32
CA LEU A 98 19.10 17.79 15.40
C LEU A 98 18.08 18.44 16.35
N SER A 99 16.91 17.81 16.54
CA SER A 99 15.74 18.39 17.22
C SER A 99 15.72 18.22 18.74
N LEU A 100 16.89 18.24 19.38
CA LEU A 100 17.11 18.22 20.85
C LEU A 100 16.37 19.29 21.68
N GLY A 101 15.42 20.04 21.09
CA GLY A 101 14.54 21.01 21.76
C GLY A 101 13.15 21.25 21.14
N SER A 102 12.68 20.46 20.16
CA SER A 102 11.28 20.56 19.66
C SER A 102 10.33 19.78 20.56
N SER A 103 9.19 20.37 20.93
CA SER A 103 8.18 19.71 21.77
C SER A 103 7.28 18.71 21.01
N ILE A 104 7.31 18.72 19.68
CA ILE A 104 6.45 17.86 18.85
C ILE A 104 7.33 16.88 18.07
N PRO A 105 7.28 15.57 18.37
CA PRO A 105 7.96 14.56 17.59
C PRO A 105 7.32 14.46 16.21
N ILE A 106 8.15 14.52 15.17
CA ILE A 106 7.72 14.50 13.77
C ILE A 106 7.18 13.12 13.39
N ASP A 107 7.73 12.07 14.00
CA ASP A 107 7.43 10.66 13.80
C ASP A 107 6.40 10.12 14.81
N GLU A 108 5.68 10.99 15.50
CA GLU A 108 4.57 10.61 16.38
C GLU A 108 3.24 11.31 16.01
N PRO A 109 2.10 10.67 16.32
CA PRO A 109 0.79 11.28 16.14
C PRO A 109 0.62 12.53 17.03
N ASN A 110 0.16 13.64 16.46
CA ASN A 110 0.03 14.92 17.16
C ASN A 110 -1.37 15.21 17.72
N SER A 111 -2.38 14.42 17.33
CA SER A 111 -3.78 14.66 17.67
C SER A 111 -4.55 13.35 17.79
N LEU A 112 -5.68 13.38 18.52
CA LEU A 112 -6.58 12.24 18.60
C LEU A 112 -7.12 11.82 17.23
N GLU A 113 -7.38 12.78 16.33
CA GLU A 113 -7.82 12.49 14.97
C GLU A 113 -6.76 11.73 14.17
N GLU A 114 -5.50 12.18 14.22
CA GLU A 114 -4.39 11.48 13.58
C GLU A 114 -4.21 10.06 14.16
N ILE A 115 -4.29 9.89 15.48
CA ILE A 115 -4.24 8.58 16.13
C ILE A 115 -5.35 7.65 15.61
N LEU A 116 -6.58 8.14 15.49
CA LEU A 116 -7.71 7.36 14.99
C LEU A 116 -7.51 6.95 13.53
N HIS A 117 -6.95 7.84 12.70
CA HIS A 117 -6.61 7.51 11.31
C HIS A 117 -5.50 6.46 11.22
N VAL A 118 -4.45 6.56 12.03
CA VAL A 118 -3.35 5.57 12.06
C VAL A 118 -3.84 4.21 12.56
N LEU A 119 -4.73 4.17 13.56
CA LEU A 119 -5.40 2.94 14.01
C LEU A 119 -6.27 2.33 12.90
N TYR A 120 -7.01 3.16 12.18
CA TYR A 120 -7.80 2.71 11.03
C TYR A 120 -6.92 2.14 9.94
N LEU A 121 -5.81 2.80 9.60
CA LEU A 121 -4.86 2.33 8.60
C LEU A 121 -4.27 0.96 8.99
N HIS A 122 -3.94 0.76 10.26
CA HIS A 122 -3.46 -0.53 10.76
C HIS A 122 -4.51 -1.63 10.60
N LYS A 123 -5.79 -1.34 10.87
CA LYS A 123 -6.89 -2.27 10.62
C LYS A 123 -6.94 -2.67 9.14
N VAL A 124 -6.86 -1.70 8.22
CA VAL A 124 -6.87 -1.93 6.77
C VAL A 124 -5.67 -2.79 6.35
N PHE A 125 -4.47 -2.46 6.81
CA PHE A 125 -3.26 -3.16 6.38
C PHE A 125 -3.15 -4.55 6.99
N ARG A 126 -3.62 -4.73 8.23
CA ARG A 126 -3.74 -6.05 8.85
C ARG A 126 -4.71 -6.94 8.07
N PHE A 127 -5.81 -6.39 7.54
CA PHE A 127 -6.69 -7.16 6.64
C PHE A 127 -5.91 -7.67 5.43
N PHE A 128 -5.19 -6.80 4.72
CA PHE A 128 -4.41 -7.23 3.56
C PHE A 128 -3.27 -8.18 3.90
N LEU A 129 -2.62 -8.02 5.05
CA LEU A 129 -1.60 -8.94 5.52
C LEU A 129 -2.18 -10.35 5.74
N CYS A 130 -3.33 -10.46 6.39
CA CYS A 130 -4.02 -11.73 6.60
C CYS A 130 -4.58 -12.31 5.29
N ASP A 131 -5.11 -11.46 4.42
CA ASP A 131 -5.62 -11.86 3.11
C ASP A 131 -4.48 -12.33 2.20
N PHE A 132 -3.32 -11.67 2.22
CA PHE A 132 -2.13 -12.08 1.48
C PHE A 132 -1.67 -13.46 1.91
N ALA A 133 -1.61 -13.73 3.22
CA ALA A 133 -1.28 -15.06 3.72
C ALA A 133 -2.26 -16.15 3.24
N LYS A 134 -3.56 -15.83 3.13
CA LYS A 134 -4.61 -16.82 2.83
C LYS A 134 -4.89 -17.00 1.34
N ASN A 135 -4.72 -15.94 0.56
CA ASN A 135 -5.23 -15.84 -0.81
C ASN A 135 -4.14 -15.37 -1.78
N PHE A 136 -2.87 -15.63 -1.45
CA PHE A 136 -1.76 -15.37 -2.36
C PHE A 136 -1.93 -16.20 -3.64
N PRO A 137 -1.81 -15.60 -4.84
CA PRO A 137 -1.88 -16.34 -6.09
C PRO A 137 -0.80 -17.42 -6.17
N ARG A 138 -1.16 -18.61 -6.67
CA ARG A 138 -0.20 -19.70 -6.88
C ARG A 138 0.91 -19.27 -7.83
N PRO A 139 2.19 -19.39 -7.45
CA PRO A 139 3.30 -19.19 -8.37
C PRO A 139 3.26 -20.22 -9.52
N PRO A 140 3.59 -19.83 -10.77
CA PRO A 140 3.44 -20.70 -11.93
C PRO A 140 4.32 -21.95 -11.89
N TRP A 141 5.38 -21.97 -11.07
CA TRP A 141 6.33 -23.08 -10.94
C TRP A 141 5.97 -24.08 -9.82
N MET A 142 4.87 -23.87 -9.08
CA MET A 142 4.43 -24.79 -8.03
C MET A 142 3.20 -25.57 -8.48
N GLU A 143 3.11 -26.84 -8.11
CA GLU A 143 1.97 -27.71 -8.46
C GLU A 143 0.68 -27.28 -7.73
N SER A 144 -0.47 -27.45 -8.39
CA SER A 144 -1.77 -26.97 -7.86
C SER A 144 -2.17 -27.68 -6.57
N ASP A 145 -2.02 -29.00 -6.53
CA ASP A 145 -2.45 -29.82 -5.39
C ASP A 145 -1.62 -29.52 -4.13
N GLU A 146 -0.31 -29.33 -4.28
CA GLU A 146 0.58 -28.99 -3.17
C GLU A 146 0.28 -27.58 -2.64
N TRP A 147 0.02 -26.63 -3.55
CA TRP A 147 -0.27 -25.25 -3.19
C TRP A 147 -1.51 -25.12 -2.30
N GLU A 148 -2.62 -25.74 -2.73
CA GLU A 148 -3.91 -25.63 -2.06
C GLU A 148 -3.97 -26.42 -0.75
N THR A 149 -3.21 -27.51 -0.62
CA THR A 149 -3.29 -28.40 0.56
C THR A 149 -2.21 -28.13 1.60
N SER A 150 -1.02 -27.68 1.18
CA SER A 150 0.17 -27.70 2.02
C SER A 150 0.86 -26.34 2.17
N VAL A 151 0.55 -25.36 1.32
CA VAL A 151 1.22 -24.04 1.34
C VAL A 151 0.32 -22.92 1.85
N ILE A 152 -0.96 -22.91 1.47
CA ILE A 152 -1.94 -21.94 1.94
C ILE A 152 -2.60 -22.44 3.25
N PRO A 153 -2.75 -21.60 4.29
CA PRO A 153 -2.26 -20.22 4.40
C PRO A 153 -0.75 -20.15 4.65
N ILE A 154 -0.11 -19.16 4.04
CA ILE A 154 1.33 -18.89 4.21
C ILE A 154 1.58 -18.37 5.63
N GLU A 155 2.45 -19.05 6.37
CA GLU A 155 3.00 -18.53 7.62
C GLU A 155 4.06 -17.47 7.33
N LEU A 156 3.65 -16.21 7.26
CA LEU A 156 4.55 -15.08 7.00
C LEU A 156 5.52 -14.87 8.18
N SER A 157 6.81 -14.73 7.86
CA SER A 157 7.86 -14.37 8.82
C SER A 157 7.68 -12.92 9.32
N GLN A 158 8.44 -12.51 10.33
CA GLN A 158 8.42 -11.11 10.78
C GLN A 158 8.98 -10.15 9.71
N THR A 159 10.01 -10.57 8.97
CA THR A 159 10.59 -9.79 7.87
C THR A 159 9.59 -9.61 6.74
N GLU A 160 8.88 -10.67 6.35
CA GLU A 160 7.87 -10.62 5.29
C GLU A 160 6.69 -9.74 5.68
N LYS A 161 6.21 -9.85 6.93
CA LYS A 161 5.17 -8.97 7.46
C LYS A 161 5.61 -7.50 7.43
N HIS A 162 6.84 -7.23 7.85
CA HIS A 162 7.40 -5.89 7.82
C HIS A 162 7.46 -5.33 6.40
N ARG A 163 8.00 -6.09 5.44
CA ARG A 163 8.08 -5.68 4.02
C ARG A 163 6.71 -5.38 3.43
N ILE A 164 5.71 -6.22 3.68
CA ILE A 164 4.33 -6.01 3.22
C ILE A 164 3.74 -4.73 3.84
N LEU A 165 3.87 -4.54 5.15
CA LEU A 165 3.34 -3.35 5.84
C LEU A 165 4.04 -2.06 5.38
N ARG A 166 5.37 -2.09 5.20
CA ARG A 166 6.16 -0.98 4.64
C ARG A 166 5.68 -0.63 3.23
N ALA A 167 5.53 -1.63 2.37
CA ALA A 167 5.03 -1.47 1.01
C ALA A 167 3.61 -0.90 0.98
N LEU A 168 2.71 -1.35 1.86
CA LEU A 168 1.35 -0.80 1.98
C LEU A 168 1.35 0.68 2.41
N CYS A 169 2.16 1.06 3.42
CA CYS A 169 2.28 2.46 3.84
C CYS A 169 2.73 3.34 2.67
N ARG A 170 3.79 2.92 1.98
CA ARG A 170 4.39 3.71 0.91
C ARG A 170 3.54 3.74 -0.35
N LEU A 171 2.83 2.64 -0.66
CA LEU A 171 1.81 2.65 -1.70
C LEU A 171 0.73 3.68 -1.37
N GLN A 172 0.22 3.69 -0.13
CA GLN A 172 -0.79 4.67 0.27
C GLN A 172 -0.27 6.11 0.21
N THR A 173 0.95 6.38 0.67
CA THR A 173 1.59 7.71 0.55
C THR A 173 1.72 8.13 -0.91
N TYR A 174 2.21 7.23 -1.77
CA TYR A 174 2.35 7.49 -3.20
C TYR A 174 1.00 7.85 -3.83
N GLN A 175 -0.03 7.05 -3.57
CA GLN A 175 -1.35 7.29 -4.17
C GLN A 175 -2.03 8.55 -3.65
N ASN A 176 -1.82 8.90 -2.38
CA ASN A 176 -2.34 10.16 -1.85
C ASN A 176 -1.75 11.39 -2.54
N ILE A 177 -0.47 11.32 -2.95
CA ILE A 177 0.27 12.46 -3.52
C ILE A 177 0.19 12.48 -5.04
N PHE A 178 0.54 11.36 -5.68
CA PHE A 178 0.70 11.23 -7.12
C PHE A 178 -0.44 10.48 -7.80
N GLY A 179 -1.26 9.76 -7.03
CA GLY A 179 -2.40 9.00 -7.54
C GLY A 179 -3.54 9.90 -7.98
N SER A 180 -4.50 9.30 -8.68
CA SER A 180 -5.74 9.98 -9.06
C SER A 180 -6.69 10.03 -7.87
N PRO A 181 -7.34 11.18 -7.59
CA PRO A 181 -8.33 11.22 -6.52
C PRO A 181 -9.55 10.38 -6.90
N GLU A 182 -10.17 9.81 -5.88
CA GLU A 182 -11.41 9.03 -6.02
C GLU A 182 -12.55 9.89 -6.52
N SER A 183 -13.18 9.44 -7.61
CA SER A 183 -14.45 9.98 -8.11
C SER A 183 -15.58 9.45 -7.22
N ARG A 184 -16.38 10.36 -6.67
CA ARG A 184 -17.52 10.03 -5.79
C ARG A 184 -18.88 10.31 -6.40
N ASP A 185 -18.93 11.20 -7.37
CA ASP A 185 -20.15 11.64 -8.07
C ASP A 185 -19.82 11.85 -9.55
N GLU A 186 -20.85 12.17 -10.35
CA GLU A 186 -20.74 12.53 -11.78
C GLU A 186 -20.01 13.87 -12.03
N GLU A 187 -19.60 14.58 -10.97
CA GLU A 187 -18.77 15.78 -11.11
C GLU A 187 -17.45 15.46 -11.82
N VAL A 188 -17.01 16.41 -12.66
CA VAL A 188 -15.81 16.30 -13.50
C VAL A 188 -14.67 15.65 -12.73
N CYS A 189 -14.25 14.49 -13.23
CA CYS A 189 -13.11 13.71 -12.76
C CYS A 189 -11.96 14.65 -12.38
N LYS A 190 -11.72 14.82 -11.08
CA LYS A 190 -10.54 15.55 -10.61
C LYS A 190 -9.37 14.68 -11.01
N ASN A 191 -8.58 15.10 -11.97
CA ASN A 191 -7.36 14.39 -12.29
C ASN A 191 -6.21 15.07 -11.56
N ASN A 192 -5.28 14.26 -11.10
CA ASN A 192 -4.01 14.75 -10.60
C ASN A 192 -3.12 15.02 -11.81
N TYR A 193 -3.36 16.14 -12.49
CA TYR A 193 -2.71 16.55 -13.74
C TYR A 193 -1.23 16.98 -13.56
N TRP A 194 -0.52 16.43 -12.58
CA TRP A 194 0.90 16.74 -12.38
C TRP A 194 1.78 16.21 -13.52
N THR A 195 1.25 15.30 -14.34
CA THR A 195 1.91 14.74 -15.52
C THR A 195 1.55 15.46 -16.83
N ASP A 196 0.57 16.36 -16.84
CA ASP A 196 0.03 16.99 -18.08
C ASP A 196 1.00 17.95 -18.77
N ASN A 197 1.96 18.50 -18.02
CA ASN A 197 3.00 19.37 -18.57
C ASN A 197 4.24 18.59 -19.07
N VAL A 198 4.22 17.26 -18.96
CA VAL A 198 5.30 16.41 -19.42
C VAL A 198 5.12 16.17 -20.92
N LYS A 199 6.17 16.41 -21.71
CA LYS A 199 6.13 16.12 -23.15
C LYS A 199 5.81 14.63 -23.34
N PRO A 200 5.06 14.23 -24.40
CA PRO A 200 4.75 12.82 -24.67
C PRO A 200 5.98 11.90 -24.77
N SER A 201 7.17 12.48 -24.96
CA SER A 201 8.46 11.78 -25.04
C SER A 201 9.19 11.62 -23.70
N GLU A 202 8.73 12.26 -22.62
CA GLU A 202 9.36 12.18 -21.31
C GLU A 202 8.57 11.23 -20.40
N PRO A 203 9.22 10.26 -19.72
CA PRO A 203 8.56 9.43 -18.72
C PRO A 203 7.76 10.29 -17.73
N CYS A 204 6.44 10.11 -17.70
CA CYS A 204 5.50 10.90 -16.89
C CYS A 204 5.79 10.84 -15.37
N HIS A 205 6.68 9.95 -14.93
CA HIS A 205 6.99 9.71 -13.53
C HIS A 205 8.32 10.27 -13.04
N LYS A 206 9.07 11.04 -13.85
CA LYS A 206 10.39 11.58 -13.44
C LYS A 206 10.32 12.31 -12.11
N GLU A 207 9.39 13.23 -11.95
CA GLU A 207 9.31 14.04 -10.73
C GLU A 207 8.97 13.20 -9.49
N ALA A 208 7.98 12.32 -9.58
CA ALA A 208 7.67 11.36 -8.51
C ALA A 208 8.89 10.50 -8.19
N TYR A 209 9.65 10.06 -9.19
CA TYR A 209 10.89 9.35 -8.97
C TYR A 209 11.89 10.15 -8.15
N ARG A 210 12.16 11.41 -8.54
CA ARG A 210 13.13 12.27 -7.84
C ARG A 210 12.79 12.48 -6.37
N VAL A 211 11.52 12.77 -6.07
CA VAL A 211 11.12 13.20 -4.73
C VAL A 211 10.66 12.05 -3.84
N PHE A 212 10.22 10.93 -4.41
CA PHE A 212 9.66 9.80 -3.66
C PHE A 212 10.54 8.56 -3.72
N PHE A 213 10.97 8.13 -4.92
CA PHE A 213 11.66 6.84 -5.07
C PHE A 213 13.18 6.90 -4.89
N VAL A 214 13.85 7.98 -5.32
CA VAL A 214 15.32 8.14 -5.15
C VAL A 214 15.79 8.03 -3.69
N PRO A 215 15.03 8.51 -2.68
CA PRO A 215 15.36 8.30 -1.27
C PRO A 215 15.15 6.86 -0.76
N MET A 216 14.60 5.96 -1.56
CA MET A 216 14.34 4.57 -1.18
C MET A 216 15.34 3.63 -1.86
N PRO A 217 15.87 2.63 -1.14
CA PRO A 217 16.59 1.55 -1.78
C PRO A 217 15.73 0.85 -2.85
N PRO A 218 16.32 0.44 -3.99
CA PRO A 218 15.54 -0.08 -5.12
C PRO A 218 14.66 -1.30 -4.81
N TRP A 219 15.05 -2.17 -3.89
CA TRP A 219 14.20 -3.31 -3.52
C TRP A 219 12.92 -2.89 -2.82
N GLU A 220 12.93 -1.80 -2.04
CA GLU A 220 11.73 -1.32 -1.34
C GLU A 220 10.69 -0.79 -2.33
N PHE A 221 11.14 -0.18 -3.44
CA PHE A 221 10.26 0.12 -4.57
C PHE A 221 9.65 -1.16 -5.17
N HIS A 222 10.46 -2.20 -5.32
CA HIS A 222 9.96 -3.47 -5.84
C HIS A 222 8.96 -4.16 -4.92
N GLU A 223 9.10 -3.99 -3.59
CA GLU A 223 8.12 -4.44 -2.59
C GLU A 223 6.77 -3.72 -2.78
N ILE A 224 6.77 -2.41 -3.05
CA ILE A 224 5.56 -1.63 -3.33
C ILE A 224 4.82 -2.20 -4.54
N GLY A 225 5.51 -2.41 -5.65
CA GLY A 225 4.85 -2.93 -6.85
C GLY A 225 4.42 -4.40 -6.72
N CYS A 226 5.06 -5.22 -5.87
CA CYS A 226 4.53 -6.54 -5.51
C CYS A 226 3.16 -6.45 -4.82
N VAL A 227 2.99 -5.53 -3.88
CA VAL A 227 1.70 -5.29 -3.20
C VAL A 227 0.67 -4.72 -4.17
N TRP A 228 1.06 -3.77 -5.01
CA TRP A 228 0.19 -3.25 -6.06
C TRP A 228 -0.28 -4.33 -7.03
N LYS A 229 0.64 -5.20 -7.51
CA LYS A 229 0.28 -6.30 -8.40
C LYS A 229 -0.64 -7.30 -7.71
N TYR A 230 -0.43 -7.56 -6.42
CA TYR A 230 -1.34 -8.38 -5.61
C TYR A 230 -2.77 -7.79 -5.58
N PHE A 231 -2.94 -6.46 -5.49
CA PHE A 231 -4.28 -5.86 -5.55
C PHE A 231 -4.99 -6.09 -6.88
N THR A 232 -4.26 -6.12 -8.00
CA THR A 232 -4.86 -6.40 -9.32
C THR A 232 -5.60 -7.73 -9.37
N THR A 233 -5.24 -8.70 -8.52
CA THR A 233 -5.88 -10.02 -8.47
C THR A 233 -7.16 -10.06 -7.66
N LYS A 234 -7.60 -8.92 -7.08
CA LYS A 234 -8.75 -8.86 -6.17
C LYS A 234 -10.06 -8.50 -6.85
N PHE A 235 -10.02 -8.03 -8.08
CA PHE A 235 -11.19 -7.44 -8.73
C PHE A 235 -11.98 -8.44 -9.59
N ASP A 236 -11.38 -9.56 -10.01
CA ASP A 236 -12.05 -10.57 -10.85
C ASP A 236 -13.40 -11.05 -10.31
N PRO A 237 -13.55 -11.39 -9.01
CA PRO A 237 -14.86 -11.77 -8.46
C PRO A 237 -15.88 -10.65 -8.56
N ILE A 238 -15.46 -9.41 -8.29
CA ILE A 238 -16.32 -8.22 -8.35
C ILE A 238 -16.80 -7.99 -9.77
N TYR A 239 -15.91 -8.07 -10.76
CA TYR A 239 -16.27 -7.90 -12.17
C TYR A 239 -17.29 -8.93 -12.63
N LYS A 240 -17.10 -10.20 -12.23
CA LYS A 240 -18.03 -11.29 -12.58
C LYS A 240 -19.40 -11.07 -11.98
N GLU A 241 -19.48 -10.77 -10.69
CA GLU A 241 -20.75 -10.51 -9.99
C GLU A 241 -21.46 -9.28 -10.55
N MET A 242 -20.74 -8.18 -10.72
CA MET A 242 -21.25 -6.93 -11.29
C MET A 242 -21.79 -7.13 -12.71
N THR A 243 -21.02 -7.80 -13.58
CA THR A 243 -21.42 -8.04 -14.98
C THR A 243 -22.65 -8.93 -15.06
N ALA A 244 -22.74 -9.95 -14.21
CA ALA A 244 -23.93 -10.80 -14.12
C ALA A 244 -25.16 -10.00 -13.65
N SER A 245 -25.02 -9.22 -12.57
CA SER A 245 -26.09 -8.38 -12.04
C SER A 245 -26.60 -7.36 -13.05
N LEU A 246 -25.70 -6.69 -13.78
CA LEU A 246 -26.08 -5.75 -14.84
C LEU A 246 -26.78 -6.44 -16.01
N ARG A 247 -26.36 -7.65 -16.37
CA ARG A 247 -27.03 -8.48 -17.40
C ARG A 247 -28.47 -8.74 -17.02
N ASP A 248 -28.71 -9.21 -15.80
CA ASP A 248 -30.05 -9.52 -15.31
C ASP A 248 -30.95 -8.27 -15.29
N LEU A 249 -30.40 -7.11 -14.91
CA LEU A 249 -31.14 -5.84 -14.93
C LEU A 249 -31.53 -5.41 -16.34
N VAL A 250 -30.60 -5.49 -17.30
CA VAL A 250 -30.87 -5.13 -18.70
C VAL A 250 -31.90 -6.07 -19.31
N GLU A 251 -31.77 -7.38 -19.10
CA GLU A 251 -32.74 -8.37 -19.62
C GLU A 251 -34.16 -8.16 -19.04
N LYS A 252 -34.26 -7.65 -17.81
CA LYS A 252 -35.53 -7.40 -17.14
C LYS A 252 -36.19 -6.08 -17.56
N HIS A 253 -35.41 -5.06 -17.87
CA HIS A 253 -35.91 -3.68 -17.99
C HIS A 253 -35.82 -3.09 -19.41
N ILE A 254 -35.03 -3.67 -20.31
CA ILE A 254 -34.78 -3.15 -21.66
C ILE A 254 -35.35 -4.11 -22.70
N SER A 255 -36.02 -3.59 -23.73
CA SER A 255 -36.56 -4.42 -24.82
C SER A 255 -35.42 -5.06 -25.62
N LYS A 256 -35.67 -6.23 -26.23
CA LYS A 256 -34.69 -6.89 -27.09
C LYS A 256 -34.32 -6.09 -28.34
N ASP A 257 -35.18 -5.14 -28.72
CA ASP A 257 -35.00 -4.28 -29.88
C ASP A 257 -34.20 -3.00 -29.55
N ASP A 258 -33.97 -2.71 -28.27
CA ASP A 258 -33.25 -1.53 -27.81
C ASP A 258 -31.74 -1.83 -27.69
N TYR A 259 -30.92 -0.79 -27.90
CA TYR A 259 -29.50 -0.89 -27.61
C TYR A 259 -29.28 -1.00 -26.09
N PRO A 260 -28.50 -1.97 -25.59
CA PRO A 260 -28.37 -2.23 -24.15
C PRO A 260 -27.46 -1.19 -23.48
N CYS A 261 -27.96 0.03 -23.40
CA CYS A 261 -27.35 1.17 -22.70
C CYS A 261 -27.89 1.22 -21.27
N PHE A 262 -27.00 1.41 -20.30
CA PHE A 262 -27.40 1.48 -18.89
C PHE A 262 -28.24 2.70 -18.55
N GLU A 263 -28.23 3.75 -19.38
CA GLU A 263 -29.10 4.93 -19.25
C GLU A 263 -30.60 4.58 -19.30
N LEU A 264 -30.96 3.48 -19.95
CA LEU A 264 -32.36 3.02 -20.06
C LEU A 264 -32.84 2.30 -18.79
N LEU A 265 -31.95 2.01 -17.84
CA LEU A 265 -32.33 1.39 -16.57
C LEU A 265 -33.08 2.40 -15.67
N PRO A 266 -33.97 1.90 -14.78
CA PRO A 266 -34.62 2.72 -13.77
C PRO A 266 -33.60 3.44 -12.88
N GLU A 267 -33.91 4.67 -12.45
CA GLU A 267 -32.97 5.55 -11.72
C GLU A 267 -32.40 4.92 -10.44
N ASP A 268 -33.17 4.09 -9.73
CA ASP A 268 -32.77 3.44 -8.48
C ASP A 268 -31.72 2.33 -8.67
N VAL A 269 -31.63 1.78 -9.88
CA VAL A 269 -30.67 0.71 -10.23
C VAL A 269 -29.71 1.14 -11.34
N ARG A 270 -29.83 2.37 -11.84
CA ARG A 270 -28.98 2.92 -12.89
C ARG A 270 -27.55 3.09 -12.34
N PRO A 271 -26.53 2.59 -13.06
CA PRO A 271 -25.14 2.89 -12.72
C PRO A 271 -24.81 4.37 -12.96
N PRO A 272 -23.82 4.93 -12.24
CA PRO A 272 -23.37 6.30 -12.48
C PRO A 272 -22.73 6.45 -13.86
N ALA A 273 -22.74 7.68 -14.40
CA ALA A 273 -21.98 8.00 -15.60
C ALA A 273 -20.46 7.94 -15.31
N GLY A 274 -19.74 7.07 -16.02
CA GLY A 274 -18.31 6.81 -15.75
C GLY A 274 -17.55 6.13 -16.89
N GLY A 275 -18.05 6.22 -18.12
CA GLY A 275 -17.41 5.60 -19.30
C GLY A 275 -17.64 4.08 -19.45
N LEU A 276 -18.31 3.44 -18.49
CA LEU A 276 -18.77 2.04 -18.57
C LEU A 276 -20.29 1.96 -18.80
N GLU A 277 -20.77 2.55 -19.89
CA GLU A 277 -22.21 2.75 -20.15
C GLU A 277 -22.91 1.57 -20.87
N THR A 278 -22.15 0.55 -21.30
CA THR A 278 -22.66 -0.57 -22.11
C THR A 278 -21.99 -1.89 -21.73
N PHE A 279 -22.56 -3.03 -22.13
CA PHE A 279 -21.87 -4.32 -21.96
C PHE A 279 -20.55 -4.43 -22.73
N HIS A 280 -20.40 -3.70 -23.84
CA HIS A 280 -19.15 -3.72 -24.59
C HIS A 280 -18.01 -3.09 -23.78
N SER A 281 -18.28 -1.97 -23.08
CA SER A 281 -17.26 -1.35 -22.24
C SER A 281 -16.91 -2.19 -21.01
N LEU A 282 -17.83 -3.03 -20.50
CA LEU A 282 -17.51 -3.99 -19.43
C LEU A 282 -16.49 -5.06 -19.84
N GLN A 283 -16.31 -5.34 -21.13
CA GLN A 283 -15.31 -6.31 -21.61
C GLN A 283 -13.88 -5.83 -21.32
N ASN A 284 -13.69 -4.52 -21.11
CA ASN A 284 -12.39 -3.93 -20.84
C ASN A 284 -12.01 -3.92 -19.35
N LEU A 285 -12.93 -4.28 -18.44
CA LEU A 285 -12.70 -4.28 -16.98
C LEU A 285 -11.41 -5.02 -16.55
N PRO A 286 -11.08 -6.21 -17.09
CA PRO A 286 -9.85 -6.90 -16.69
C PRO A 286 -8.58 -6.08 -16.96
N TYR A 287 -8.59 -5.22 -17.98
CA TYR A 287 -7.47 -4.33 -18.31
C TYR A 287 -7.42 -3.08 -17.40
N GLN A 288 -8.48 -2.82 -16.63
CA GLN A 288 -8.59 -1.67 -15.72
C GLN A 288 -8.24 -2.02 -14.26
N SER A 289 -7.95 -3.30 -13.96
CA SER A 289 -7.50 -3.72 -12.63
C SER A 289 -6.28 -2.94 -12.13
N GLU A 290 -5.40 -2.54 -13.03
CA GLU A 290 -4.22 -1.73 -12.71
C GLU A 290 -4.60 -0.32 -12.24
N SER A 291 -5.63 0.30 -12.84
CA SER A 291 -6.10 1.62 -12.40
C SER A 291 -6.73 1.55 -11.01
N LEU A 292 -7.56 0.54 -10.76
CA LEU A 292 -8.19 0.35 -9.45
C LEU A 292 -7.18 0.01 -8.36
N ALA A 293 -6.17 -0.81 -8.66
CA ALA A 293 -5.07 -1.11 -7.72
C ALA A 293 -4.28 0.15 -7.36
N SER A 294 -4.13 1.08 -8.30
CA SER A 294 -3.48 2.38 -8.09
C SER A 294 -4.35 3.38 -7.32
N MET A 295 -5.59 3.09 -6.96
CA MET A 295 -6.33 3.95 -6.03
C MET A 295 -5.84 3.78 -4.58
N GLY A 296 -5.00 2.77 -4.32
CA GLY A 296 -4.31 2.56 -3.07
C GLY A 296 -5.05 1.64 -2.08
N PRO A 297 -4.36 1.21 -1.00
CA PRO A 297 -4.89 0.24 -0.05
C PRO A 297 -6.25 0.60 0.57
N ASP A 298 -6.46 1.85 0.99
CA ASP A 298 -7.74 2.27 1.59
C ASP A 298 -8.92 2.10 0.63
N PHE A 299 -8.75 2.51 -0.63
CA PHE A 299 -9.78 2.36 -1.65
C PHE A 299 -10.11 0.89 -1.89
N VAL A 300 -9.08 0.06 -2.12
CA VAL A 300 -9.25 -1.37 -2.37
C VAL A 300 -9.95 -2.05 -1.18
N TYR A 301 -9.61 -1.65 0.05
CA TYR A 301 -10.25 -2.17 1.25
C TYR A 301 -11.74 -1.83 1.30
N ARG A 302 -12.10 -0.58 1.04
CA ARG A 302 -13.50 -0.14 1.00
C ARG A 302 -14.28 -0.83 -0.12
N LEU A 303 -13.67 -0.99 -1.28
CA LEU A 303 -14.27 -1.70 -2.40
C LEU A 303 -14.57 -3.16 -2.03
N LEU A 304 -13.62 -3.88 -1.46
CA LEU A 304 -13.79 -5.28 -1.06
C LEU A 304 -14.84 -5.50 0.05
N HIS A 305 -15.12 -4.47 0.86
CA HIS A 305 -16.11 -4.53 1.94
C HIS A 305 -17.42 -3.81 1.61
N GLY A 306 -17.56 -3.27 0.39
CA GLY A 306 -18.77 -2.61 -0.09
C GLY A 306 -19.90 -3.61 -0.35
N THR A 307 -21.13 -3.11 -0.40
CA THR A 307 -22.24 -3.89 -0.96
C THR A 307 -22.07 -4.04 -2.48
N PRO A 308 -22.72 -5.02 -3.13
CA PRO A 308 -22.60 -5.19 -4.59
C PRO A 308 -22.90 -3.92 -5.40
N LEU A 309 -23.87 -3.11 -4.95
CA LEU A 309 -24.19 -1.82 -5.56
C LEU A 309 -23.04 -0.80 -5.38
N MET A 310 -22.52 -0.67 -4.15
CA MET A 310 -21.37 0.21 -3.91
C MET A 310 -20.14 -0.22 -4.71
N GLN A 311 -19.90 -1.53 -4.81
CA GLN A 311 -18.79 -2.09 -5.58
C GLN A 311 -18.90 -1.73 -7.06
N ARG A 312 -20.09 -1.91 -7.64
CA ARG A 312 -20.38 -1.52 -9.02
C ARG A 312 -20.08 -0.04 -9.25
N ASP A 313 -20.64 0.83 -8.41
CA ASP A 313 -20.54 2.27 -8.59
C ASP A 313 -19.08 2.75 -8.41
N MET A 314 -18.37 2.21 -7.41
CA MET A 314 -16.95 2.51 -7.20
C MET A 314 -16.09 2.06 -8.38
N VAL A 315 -16.34 0.88 -8.97
CA VAL A 315 -15.64 0.41 -10.16
C VAL A 315 -15.92 1.34 -11.33
N ILE A 316 -17.19 1.61 -11.64
CA ILE A 316 -17.57 2.42 -12.80
C ILE A 316 -17.00 3.84 -12.73
N LEU A 317 -17.01 4.47 -11.55
CA LEU A 317 -16.50 5.84 -11.38
C LEU A 317 -14.98 5.96 -11.43
N ASN A 318 -14.24 4.87 -11.13
CA ASN A 318 -12.79 4.91 -10.92
C ASN A 318 -11.99 4.01 -11.87
N SER A 319 -12.67 3.21 -12.68
CA SER A 319 -12.10 2.48 -13.81
C SER A 319 -11.64 3.46 -14.89
N ARG A 320 -10.33 3.49 -15.18
CA ARG A 320 -9.75 4.39 -16.19
C ARG A 320 -9.03 3.55 -17.24
N ASP A 321 -9.14 3.97 -18.49
CA ASP A 321 -8.45 3.31 -19.61
C ASP A 321 -6.99 3.78 -19.69
N GLY A 322 -6.05 2.83 -19.85
CA GLY A 322 -4.65 2.99 -20.30
C GLY A 322 -3.70 3.99 -19.62
N ALA A 323 -2.50 3.50 -19.23
CA ALA A 323 -1.22 4.20 -18.92
C ALA A 323 -1.19 5.32 -17.86
N LEU A 324 -2.23 6.14 -17.71
CA LEU A 324 -2.29 7.27 -16.78
C LEU A 324 -2.69 6.85 -15.36
N GLY A 325 -3.21 5.63 -15.20
CA GLY A 325 -3.68 5.07 -13.93
C GLY A 325 -2.83 3.94 -13.36
N CYS A 326 -1.73 3.52 -14.00
CA CYS A 326 -0.91 2.43 -13.48
C CYS A 326 0.11 2.91 -12.43
N PHE A 327 0.53 2.01 -11.54
CA PHE A 327 1.70 2.25 -10.69
C PHE A 327 2.91 2.46 -11.61
N PRO A 328 3.80 3.43 -11.30
CA PRO A 328 4.88 3.81 -12.19
C PRO A 328 5.75 2.60 -12.53
N LEU A 329 5.87 2.31 -13.82
CA LEU A 329 6.89 1.40 -14.32
C LEU A 329 8.24 2.10 -14.15
N TRP A 330 9.23 1.38 -13.62
CA TRP A 330 10.57 1.92 -13.32
C TRP A 330 11.43 2.16 -14.57
N GLY A 331 10.82 2.47 -15.72
CA GLY A 331 11.50 2.61 -17.00
C GLY A 331 12.23 3.93 -17.09
N LEU A 332 13.26 4.12 -16.27
CA LEU A 332 14.18 5.22 -16.41
C LEU A 332 15.22 4.86 -17.45
N MET A 333 15.35 5.72 -18.45
CA MET A 333 16.51 5.70 -19.32
C MET A 333 17.76 6.00 -18.49
N GLU A 334 18.94 5.52 -18.92
CA GLU A 334 20.23 5.81 -18.27
C GLU A 334 20.42 7.30 -17.96
N GLU A 335 19.99 8.17 -18.89
CA GLU A 335 20.04 9.64 -18.76
C GLU A 335 19.15 10.22 -17.64
N ASP A 336 18.19 9.45 -17.15
CA ASP A 336 17.29 9.81 -16.06
C ASP A 336 17.66 9.18 -14.72
N LYS A 337 18.68 8.32 -14.69
CA LYS A 337 19.22 7.77 -13.44
C LYS A 337 19.78 8.92 -12.61
N LEU A 338 19.20 9.08 -11.42
CA LEU A 338 19.72 9.97 -10.40
C LEU A 338 20.47 9.15 -9.37
N PRO A 339 21.56 9.70 -8.79
CA PRO A 339 22.17 9.08 -7.63
C PRO A 339 21.13 8.95 -6.52
N PHE A 340 21.25 7.89 -5.73
CA PHE A 340 20.46 7.70 -4.53
C PHE A 340 20.60 8.91 -3.61
N LEU A 341 19.51 9.23 -2.90
CA LEU A 341 19.49 10.29 -1.91
C LEU A 341 19.32 9.69 -0.53
N TYR A 342 19.76 10.41 0.49
CA TYR A 342 19.51 10.02 1.87
C TYR A 342 18.04 9.62 2.11
N PRO A 343 17.78 8.43 2.69
CA PRO A 343 18.76 7.50 3.28
C PRO A 343 19.30 6.38 2.35
N ALA A 344 18.85 6.29 1.10
CA ALA A 344 19.25 5.21 0.18
C ALA A 344 20.72 5.29 -0.27
N ASP A 345 21.29 6.49 -0.30
CA ASP A 345 22.70 6.76 -0.64
C ASP A 345 23.70 5.96 0.20
N ARG A 346 23.36 5.59 1.44
CA ARG A 346 24.18 4.70 2.29
C ARG A 346 24.46 3.34 1.65
N HIS A 347 23.64 2.91 0.68
CA HIS A 347 23.83 1.64 -0.04
C HIS A 347 24.70 1.80 -1.30
N ALA A 348 25.04 3.02 -1.73
CA ALA A 348 25.93 3.31 -2.86
C ALA A 348 27.42 3.12 -2.49
N VAL A 349 27.75 2.00 -1.83
CA VAL A 349 29.10 1.61 -1.47
C VAL A 349 29.61 0.52 -2.42
N ARG A 350 30.94 0.40 -2.61
CA ARG A 350 31.53 -0.62 -3.48
C ARG A 350 31.30 -2.05 -2.95
N ASP A 351 31.49 -2.25 -1.64
CA ASP A 351 31.28 -3.55 -0.99
C ASP A 351 29.84 -3.68 -0.46
N TYR A 352 28.84 -3.36 -1.29
CA TYR A 352 27.43 -3.31 -0.86
C TYR A 352 26.92 -4.63 -0.30
N GLU A 353 27.38 -5.78 -0.80
CA GLU A 353 27.00 -7.09 -0.26
C GLU A 353 27.53 -7.32 1.16
N GLN A 354 28.79 -6.91 1.41
CA GLN A 354 29.37 -6.97 2.75
C GLN A 354 28.64 -5.99 3.68
N PHE A 355 28.35 -4.77 3.22
CA PHE A 355 27.58 -3.82 3.99
C PHE A 355 26.19 -4.38 4.35
N TRP A 356 25.43 -4.91 3.38
CA TRP A 356 24.14 -5.53 3.64
C TRP A 356 24.20 -6.65 4.67
N SER A 357 25.26 -7.47 4.67
CA SER A 357 25.42 -8.55 5.66
C SER A 357 25.49 -8.07 7.12
N THR A 358 25.75 -6.77 7.33
CA THR A 358 25.77 -6.12 8.65
C THR A 358 24.42 -5.54 9.08
N LEU A 359 23.47 -5.41 8.14
CA LEU A 359 22.16 -4.81 8.38
C LEU A 359 21.13 -5.84 8.87
N PRO A 360 20.04 -5.42 9.52
CA PRO A 360 18.89 -6.29 9.74
C PRO A 360 18.26 -6.77 8.42
N SER A 361 17.67 -7.96 8.38
CA SER A 361 17.09 -8.55 7.14
C SER A 361 16.05 -7.67 6.46
N VAL A 362 15.32 -6.84 7.22
CA VAL A 362 14.32 -5.89 6.69
C VAL A 362 14.94 -4.73 5.91
N GLU A 363 16.21 -4.42 6.15
CA GLU A 363 16.99 -3.37 5.47
C GLU A 363 17.88 -3.93 4.35
N GLN A 364 17.75 -5.22 4.03
CA GLN A 364 18.49 -5.89 2.97
C GLN A 364 17.56 -6.31 1.83
N PRO A 365 18.06 -6.32 0.58
CA PRO A 365 17.37 -7.02 -0.50
C PRO A 365 17.39 -8.53 -0.25
N ASN A 366 16.31 -9.21 -0.65
CA ASN A 366 16.25 -10.66 -0.61
C ASN A 366 16.95 -11.30 -1.83
N LEU A 367 17.09 -12.62 -1.80
CA LEU A 367 17.68 -13.42 -2.87
C LEU A 367 16.97 -13.22 -4.21
N GLY A 368 15.64 -13.10 -4.21
CA GLY A 368 14.85 -12.89 -5.41
C GLY A 368 15.24 -11.59 -6.12
N TRP A 369 15.28 -10.50 -5.37
CA TRP A 369 15.69 -9.20 -5.88
C TRP A 369 17.14 -9.21 -6.36
N LYS A 370 18.08 -9.75 -5.57
CA LYS A 370 19.50 -9.85 -5.95
C LYS A 370 19.69 -10.60 -7.27
N ARG A 371 18.94 -11.67 -7.51
CA ARG A 371 19.07 -12.48 -8.74
C ARG A 371 18.51 -11.83 -9.98
N LEU A 372 17.46 -11.01 -9.83
CA LEU A 372 16.77 -10.36 -10.94
C LEU A 372 17.47 -9.06 -11.35
N TYR A 373 17.88 -8.26 -10.38
CA TYR A 373 18.25 -6.86 -10.60
C TYR A 373 19.75 -6.57 -10.47
N LEU A 374 20.59 -7.49 -9.99
CA LEU A 374 22.05 -7.29 -10.01
C LEU A 374 22.66 -7.84 -11.30
N LEU A 375 23.45 -7.00 -11.97
CA LEU A 375 24.32 -7.40 -13.08
C LEU A 375 25.34 -8.44 -12.58
N ARG A 376 25.44 -9.58 -13.29
CA ARG A 376 26.36 -10.69 -12.93
C ARG A 376 27.79 -10.51 -13.45
N GLU A 377 28.15 -9.32 -13.94
CA GLU A 377 29.45 -9.16 -14.59
C GLU A 377 30.58 -9.26 -13.55
N PRO A 378 31.54 -10.20 -13.71
CA PRO A 378 32.52 -10.52 -12.69
C PRO A 378 33.57 -9.42 -12.43
N ASP A 379 33.59 -8.35 -13.24
CA ASP A 379 34.63 -7.33 -13.22
C ASP A 379 34.14 -5.91 -12.88
N THR A 380 32.84 -5.70 -12.61
CA THR A 380 32.33 -4.40 -12.18
C THR A 380 32.73 -4.11 -10.72
N GLN A 381 33.86 -3.43 -10.53
CA GLN A 381 34.23 -2.76 -9.27
C GLN A 381 33.37 -1.49 -9.03
N GLY A 382 32.06 -1.62 -9.24
CA GLY A 382 31.09 -0.55 -9.17
C GLY A 382 30.47 -0.41 -7.78
N THR A 383 29.86 0.75 -7.54
CA THR A 383 28.88 0.94 -6.47
C THR A 383 27.58 0.20 -6.80
N LEU A 384 26.65 0.13 -5.85
CA LEU A 384 25.31 -0.42 -6.11
C LEU A 384 24.64 0.24 -7.33
N GLU A 385 24.81 1.54 -7.53
CA GLU A 385 24.20 2.27 -8.66
C GLU A 385 24.70 1.77 -10.02
N ASP A 386 25.95 1.31 -10.10
CA ASP A 386 26.58 0.83 -11.33
C ASP A 386 26.14 -0.59 -11.71
N VAL A 387 25.71 -1.39 -10.73
CA VAL A 387 25.45 -2.82 -10.89
C VAL A 387 23.98 -3.19 -10.86
N VAL A 388 23.08 -2.25 -10.56
CA VAL A 388 21.64 -2.52 -10.55
C VAL A 388 21.07 -2.24 -11.94
N ASP A 389 20.51 -3.30 -12.55
CA ASP A 389 19.75 -3.22 -13.78
C ASP A 389 18.33 -2.73 -13.48
N LEU A 390 18.09 -1.48 -13.86
CA LEU A 390 16.84 -0.78 -13.67
C LEU A 390 16.15 -0.46 -15.00
N GLU A 391 16.76 -0.83 -16.13
CA GLU A 391 16.34 -0.37 -17.46
C GLU A 391 15.20 -1.20 -18.06
N HIS A 392 14.99 -2.44 -17.58
CA HIS A 392 14.06 -3.41 -18.17
C HIS A 392 12.90 -3.80 -17.25
N PRO A 393 11.97 -2.89 -16.91
CA PRO A 393 10.76 -3.27 -16.19
C PRO A 393 9.78 -3.94 -17.16
N ASP A 394 9.95 -5.25 -17.43
CA ASP A 394 8.82 -6.02 -17.92
C ASP A 394 7.72 -5.94 -16.84
N VAL A 395 6.46 -5.71 -17.19
CA VAL A 395 5.33 -5.71 -16.24
C VAL A 395 5.22 -7.06 -15.49
N ASN A 396 5.81 -8.12 -16.06
CA ASN A 396 6.03 -9.41 -15.41
C ASN A 396 7.11 -9.41 -14.32
N THR A 397 7.86 -8.32 -14.12
CA THR A 397 8.86 -8.17 -13.04
C THR A 397 8.21 -7.95 -11.69
N TRP A 398 6.96 -7.44 -11.67
CA TRP A 398 6.14 -7.24 -10.47
C TRP A 398 5.50 -8.51 -9.92
N ARG A 399 6.03 -9.69 -10.30
CA ARG A 399 5.52 -10.99 -9.86
C ARG A 399 5.37 -10.97 -8.34
N PRO A 400 4.13 -11.15 -7.83
CA PRO A 400 3.88 -11.08 -6.41
C PRO A 400 4.87 -11.96 -5.66
N GLY A 401 5.39 -11.44 -4.55
CA GLY A 401 6.16 -12.23 -3.58
C GLY A 401 7.67 -12.33 -3.82
N LEU A 402 8.19 -12.13 -5.03
CA LEU A 402 9.63 -12.37 -5.29
C LEU A 402 10.58 -11.44 -4.52
N THR A 403 10.15 -10.22 -4.21
CA THR A 403 10.92 -9.26 -3.40
C THR A 403 10.43 -9.16 -1.95
N ILE A 404 9.32 -9.84 -1.63
CA ILE A 404 8.73 -9.87 -0.30
C ILE A 404 9.27 -11.06 0.51
N PHE A 405 9.25 -12.26 -0.08
CA PHE A 405 9.53 -13.50 0.62
C PHE A 405 10.99 -13.61 1.06
N ASP A 406 11.23 -14.28 2.18
CA ASP A 406 12.58 -14.50 2.69
C ASP A 406 13.37 -15.48 1.82
N ASP A 407 14.69 -15.42 1.93
CA ASP A 407 15.64 -16.23 1.16
C ASP A 407 15.40 -17.73 1.41
N GLU A 408 15.09 -18.11 2.66
CA GLU A 408 14.76 -19.47 3.04
C GLU A 408 13.51 -19.97 2.32
N ARG A 409 12.49 -19.12 2.18
CA ARG A 409 11.24 -19.49 1.50
C ARG A 409 11.46 -19.63 0.00
N LEU A 410 12.12 -18.66 -0.62
CA LEU A 410 12.42 -18.71 -2.06
C LEU A 410 13.24 -19.95 -2.43
N THR A 411 14.18 -20.32 -1.55
CA THR A 411 14.99 -21.54 -1.69
C THR A 411 14.14 -22.80 -1.52
N ALA A 412 13.32 -22.86 -0.47
CA ALA A 412 12.44 -24.02 -0.20
C ALA A 412 11.44 -24.25 -1.34
N TRP A 413 10.91 -23.19 -1.93
CA TRP A 413 9.97 -23.24 -3.06
C TRP A 413 10.64 -23.42 -4.42
N LYS A 414 11.98 -23.54 -4.45
CA LYS A 414 12.78 -23.70 -5.68
C LYS A 414 12.40 -22.65 -6.73
N ALA A 415 12.22 -21.40 -6.30
CA ALA A 415 11.82 -20.33 -7.21
C ALA A 415 12.82 -20.23 -8.37
N PRO A 416 12.38 -20.25 -9.65
CA PRO A 416 13.29 -20.26 -10.80
C PRO A 416 13.83 -18.85 -11.09
N LEU A 417 14.61 -18.32 -10.14
CA LEU A 417 15.10 -16.94 -10.13
C LEU A 417 16.01 -16.60 -11.32
N SER A 418 16.61 -17.61 -11.97
CA SER A 418 17.47 -17.43 -13.15
C SER A 418 16.72 -17.35 -14.48
N GLU A 419 15.48 -17.84 -14.54
CA GLU A 419 14.68 -17.90 -15.78
C GLU A 419 13.90 -16.61 -16.05
N TYR A 420 13.90 -15.68 -15.09
CA TYR A 420 13.08 -14.47 -15.11
C TYR A 420 13.84 -13.20 -15.47
N ARG A 421 15.12 -13.31 -15.85
CA ARG A 421 15.84 -12.15 -16.38
C ARG A 421 15.39 -11.93 -17.83
N PRO A 422 14.78 -10.78 -18.20
CA PRO A 422 14.58 -10.46 -19.60
C PRO A 422 15.95 -10.43 -20.30
N TYR A 423 16.03 -11.03 -21.49
CA TYR A 423 17.25 -11.06 -22.32
C TYR A 423 17.53 -9.71 -22.96
#